data_AF-A0A8H6E146-F1
#
_entry.id   AF-A0A8H6E146-F1
#
_cell.length_a   1.000
_cell.length_b   1.000
_cell.length_c   1.000
_cell.angle_alpha   90.00
_cell.angle_beta   90.00
_cell.angle_gamma   90.00
#
_symmetry.space_group_name_H-M   'P 1'
#
loop_
_entity.id
_entity.type
_entity.pdbx_description
1 polymer ?
#
loop_
_entity_poly.entity_id
_entity_poly.type
_entity_poly.pdbx_seq_one_letter_code
_entity_poly.pdbx_strand_id
1 'polypeptide(L)'
;ADMLEGLRLWGKIASEAEIPKAELAYRWVAYHSVLKGHYGDALIFGSRNGKQLQGTLAGLRNGPLEPEIVQRIELIWEKVKPDAPVDNFNSVGK
;
A
#
# COMPACT_ATOMS: atom_id res chain seq x y z
N ALA A 1 -10.97 6.79 -14.92
CA ALA A 1 -10.47 8.11 -14.46
C ALA A 1 -10.07 8.06 -12.98
N ASP A 2 -10.74 7.22 -12.20
CA ASP A 2 -10.58 7.19 -10.74
C ASP A 2 -9.27 6.54 -10.26
N MET A 3 -8.75 5.56 -10.99
CA MET A 3 -7.41 4.98 -10.72
C MET A 3 -6.28 6.01 -10.82
N LEU A 4 -6.31 6.89 -11.83
CA LEU A 4 -5.30 7.94 -11.99
C LEU A 4 -5.39 8.98 -10.88
N GLU A 5 -6.61 9.33 -10.49
CA GLU A 5 -6.84 10.24 -9.36
C GLU A 5 -6.39 9.61 -8.04
N GLY A 6 -6.66 8.32 -7.84
CA GLY A 6 -6.15 7.56 -6.69
C GLY A 6 -4.62 7.62 -6.59
N LEU A 7 -3.90 7.49 -7.72
CA LEU A 7 -2.44 7.65 -7.75
C LEU A 7 -1.99 9.09 -7.43
N ARG A 8 -2.72 10.11 -7.87
CA ARG A 8 -2.44 11.51 -7.49
C ARG A 8 -2.61 11.72 -5.99
N LEU A 9 -3.73 11.29 -5.43
CA LEU A 9 -4.03 11.41 -3.99
C LEU A 9 -3.01 10.65 -3.16
N TRP A 10 -2.64 9.43 -3.57
CA TRP A 10 -1.59 8.65 -2.93
C TRP A 10 -0.26 9.40 -2.90
N GLY A 11 0.12 10.01 -4.03
CA GLY A 11 1.33 10.82 -4.11
C GLY A 11 1.31 12.04 -3.20
N LYS A 12 0.14 12.68 -3.04
CA LYS A 12 -0.05 13.80 -2.12
C LYS A 12 0.12 13.38 -0.66
N ILE A 13 -0.49 12.27 -0.24
CA ILE A 13 -0.33 11.72 1.12
C ILE A 13 1.14 11.43 1.41
N ALA A 14 1.81 10.70 0.51
CA ALA A 14 3.22 10.37 0.66
C ALA A 14 4.11 11.62 0.81
N SER A 15 3.83 12.66 0.02
CA SER A 15 4.59 13.91 0.08
C SER A 15 4.36 14.68 1.39
N GLU A 16 3.12 14.78 1.84
CA GLU A 16 2.78 15.52 3.08
C GLU A 16 3.23 14.79 4.34
N ALA A 17 3.24 13.45 4.31
CA ALA A 17 3.75 12.62 5.39
C ALA A 17 5.28 12.46 5.38
N GLU A 18 5.96 12.95 4.34
CA GLU A 18 7.40 12.74 4.11
C GLU A 18 7.81 11.25 4.07
N ILE A 19 6.90 10.38 3.62
CA ILE A 19 7.11 8.93 3.52
C ILE A 19 7.22 8.53 2.04
N PRO A 20 8.25 7.75 1.64
CA PRO A 20 8.30 7.21 0.28
C PRO A 20 7.04 6.40 -0.07
N LYS A 21 6.49 6.60 -1.27
CA LYS A 21 5.23 5.95 -1.71
C LYS A 21 5.20 4.43 -1.49
N ALA A 22 6.32 3.76 -1.71
CA ALA A 22 6.45 2.31 -1.51
C ALA A 22 6.43 1.94 -0.03
N GLU A 23 7.14 2.69 0.82
CA GLU A 23 7.10 2.49 2.28
C GLU A 23 5.69 2.70 2.82
N LEU A 24 5.00 3.75 2.36
CA LEU A 24 3.61 4.02 2.73
C LEU A 24 2.71 2.80 2.46
N ALA A 25 2.86 2.20 1.27
CA ALA A 25 2.06 1.03 0.88
C ALA A 25 2.40 -0.19 1.75
N TYR A 26 3.70 -0.48 1.93
CA TYR A 26 4.13 -1.63 2.71
C TYR A 26 3.76 -1.51 4.19
N ARG A 27 3.87 -0.32 4.79
CA ARG A 27 3.43 -0.08 6.17
C ARG A 27 1.92 -0.21 6.32
N TRP A 28 1.13 0.25 5.35
CA TRP A 28 -0.32 0.03 5.39
C TRP A 28 -0.65 -1.47 5.35
N VAL A 29 -0.04 -2.24 4.44
CA VAL A 29 -0.28 -3.68 4.35
C VAL A 29 0.15 -4.41 5.62
N ALA A 30 1.32 -4.08 6.18
CA ALA A 30 1.86 -4.79 7.34
C ALA A 30 1.09 -4.54 8.64
N TYR A 31 0.53 -3.35 8.83
CA TYR A 31 -0.03 -2.92 10.13
C TYR A 31 -1.53 -2.66 10.12
N HIS A 32 -2.12 -2.35 8.96
CA HIS A 32 -3.51 -1.87 8.85
C HIS A 32 -4.40 -2.75 7.97
N SER A 33 -3.83 -3.76 7.31
CA SER A 33 -4.61 -4.72 6.53
C SER A 33 -5.24 -5.83 7.39
N VAL A 34 -5.92 -6.75 6.71
CA VAL A 34 -6.49 -7.95 7.34
C VAL A 34 -5.44 -8.94 7.84
N LEU A 35 -4.19 -8.85 7.36
CA LEU A 35 -3.13 -9.82 7.69
C LEU A 35 -2.87 -9.87 9.20
N LYS A 36 -2.73 -11.09 9.73
CA LYS A 36 -2.40 -11.36 11.13
C LYS A 36 -1.24 -12.34 11.23
N GLY A 37 -0.07 -11.83 11.63
CA GLY A 37 1.14 -12.65 11.74
C GLY A 37 1.01 -13.86 12.68
N HIS A 38 0.13 -13.82 13.69
CA HIS A 38 -0.10 -14.96 14.59
C HIS A 38 -0.84 -16.12 13.92
N TYR A 39 -1.48 -15.91 12.78
CA TYR A 39 -2.03 -16.99 11.94
C TYR A 39 -1.03 -17.49 10.88
N GLY A 40 0.20 -16.96 10.87
CA GLY A 40 1.21 -17.30 9.86
C GLY A 40 1.10 -16.46 8.57
N ASP A 41 0.24 -15.44 8.56
CA ASP A 41 0.15 -14.51 7.43
C ASP A 41 1.47 -13.77 7.23
N ALA A 42 1.88 -13.61 5.97
CA ALA A 42 3.14 -12.97 5.62
C ALA A 42 3.00 -12.06 4.41
N LEU A 43 3.92 -11.10 4.29
CA LEU A 43 4.01 -10.17 3.17
C LEU A 43 5.15 -10.58 2.23
N ILE A 44 4.85 -10.72 0.95
CA ILE A 44 5.83 -11.02 -0.11
C ILE A 44 6.28 -9.71 -0.74
N PHE A 45 7.60 -9.48 -0.79
CA PHE A 45 8.19 -8.27 -1.36
C PHE A 45 8.81 -8.52 -2.72
N GLY A 46 8.38 -7.75 -3.72
CA GLY A 46 9.08 -7.65 -5.00
C GLY A 46 10.20 -6.62 -4.92
N SER A 47 11.43 -7.00 -5.24
CA SER A 47 12.56 -6.07 -5.31
C SER A 47 13.47 -6.37 -6.49
N ARG A 48 13.94 -5.32 -7.18
CA ARG A 48 14.85 -5.45 -8.32
C ARG A 48 16.32 -5.58 -7.92
N ASN A 49 16.68 -5.19 -6.70
CA ASN A 49 18.06 -5.27 -6.18
C ASN A 49 18.11 -5.18 -4.65
N GLY A 50 19.26 -5.55 -4.07
CA GLY A 50 19.46 -5.54 -2.62
C GLY A 50 19.24 -4.17 -1.97
N LYS A 51 19.60 -3.06 -2.64
CA LYS A 51 19.41 -1.71 -2.08
C LYS A 51 17.92 -1.38 -1.87
N GLN A 52 17.07 -1.72 -2.85
CA GLN A 52 15.63 -1.50 -2.74
C GLN A 52 15.02 -2.40 -1.65
N LEU A 53 15.46 -3.65 -1.54
CA LEU A 53 15.03 -4.55 -0.47
C LEU A 53 15.37 -3.99 0.92
N GLN A 54 16.62 -3.55 1.12
CA GLN A 54 17.06 -2.97 2.39
C GLN A 54 16.25 -1.71 2.76
N GLY A 55 15.98 -0.83 1.79
CA GLY A 55 15.12 0.34 2.01
C GLY A 55 13.69 -0.05 2.43
N THR A 56 13.12 -1.08 1.81
CA THR A 56 11.78 -1.58 2.15
C THR A 56 11.74 -2.13 3.58
N LEU A 57 12.72 -2.95 3.95
CA LEU A 57 12.82 -3.52 5.30
C LEU A 57 13.06 -2.46 6.37
N ALA A 58 13.88 -1.44 6.06
CA ALA A 58 14.09 -0.30 6.96
C ALA A 58 12.79 0.48 7.18
N GLY A 59 12.05 0.78 6.11
CA GLY A 59 10.77 1.49 6.20
C GLY A 59 9.73 0.76 7.04
N LEU A 60 9.65 -0.57 6.95
CA LEU A 60 8.74 -1.37 7.77
C LEU A 60 9.03 -1.28 9.27
N ARG A 61 10.30 -1.10 9.65
CA ARG A 61 10.71 -0.96 11.06
C ARG A 61 10.26 0.37 11.68
N ASN A 62 9.80 1.32 10.88
CA ASN A 62 9.19 2.57 11.35
C ASN A 62 7.79 2.36 11.96
N GLY A 63 7.24 1.14 11.91
CA GLY A 63 6.01 0.80 12.61
C GLY A 63 4.73 1.25 11.89
N PRO A 64 3.58 1.27 12.60
CA PRO A 64 2.30 1.65 12.03
C PRO A 64 2.30 3.09 11.51
N LEU A 65 1.44 3.37 10.53
CA LEU A 65 1.15 4.74 10.08
C LEU A 65 0.26 5.47 11.09
N GLU A 66 0.38 6.80 11.12
CA GLU A 66 -0.51 7.67 11.88
C GLU A 66 -1.98 7.47 11.48
N PRO A 67 -2.95 7.52 12.43
CA PRO A 67 -4.35 7.26 12.14
C PRO A 67 -4.95 8.14 11.04
N GLU A 68 -4.52 9.40 10.95
CA GLU A 68 -4.96 10.33 9.90
C GLU A 68 -4.53 9.87 8.50
N ILE A 69 -3.28 9.39 8.37
CA ILE A 69 -2.76 8.86 7.11
C ILE A 69 -3.57 7.63 6.69
N VAL A 70 -3.88 6.74 7.64
CA VAL A 70 -4.70 5.55 7.38
C VAL A 70 -6.08 5.93 6.87
N GLN A 71 -6.77 6.85 7.54
CA GLN A 71 -8.10 7.32 7.11
C GLN A 71 -8.08 7.89 5.68
N ARG A 72 -7.03 8.65 5.33
CA ARG A 72 -6.88 9.19 3.97
C ARG A 72 -6.64 8.09 2.94
N ILE A 73 -5.94 7.02 3.29
CA ILE A 73 -5.78 5.84 2.44
C ILE A 73 -7.12 5.11 2.24
N GLU A 74 -7.91 4.93 3.31
CA GLU A 74 -9.25 4.31 3.19
C GLU A 74 -10.18 5.09 2.25
N LEU A 75 -10.11 6.43 2.29
CA LEU A 75 -10.86 7.27 1.36
C LEU A 75 -10.43 7.09 -0.11
N ILE A 76 -9.13 6.82 -0.36
CA ILE A 76 -8.67 6.46 -1.70
C ILE A 76 -9.26 5.10 -2.09
N TRP A 77 -9.22 4.12 -1.19
CA TRP A 77 -9.75 2.78 -1.47
C TRP A 77 -11.23 2.85 -1.89
N GLU A 78 -12.09 3.53 -1.15
CA GLU A 78 -13.51 3.65 -1.51
C GLU A 78 -13.72 4.30 -2.88
N LYS A 79 -12.80 5.19 -3.31
CA LYS A 79 -12.85 5.80 -4.63
C LYS A 79 -12.45 4.84 -5.75
N VAL A 80 -11.41 4.03 -5.54
CA VAL A 80 -10.84 3.16 -6.59
C VAL A 80 -11.44 1.77 -6.61
N LYS A 81 -12.08 1.34 -5.53
CA LYS A 81 -12.69 0.02 -5.35
C LYS A 81 -13.65 -0.40 -6.48
N PRO A 82 -14.50 0.48 -7.06
CA PRO A 82 -15.36 0.08 -8.19
C PRO A 82 -14.60 -0.31 -9.45
N ASP A 83 -13.40 0.27 -9.65
CA ASP A 83 -12.54 0.04 -10.82
C ASP A 83 -11.40 -0.96 -10.53
N ALA A 84 -11.29 -1.45 -9.28
CA ALA A 84 -10.19 -2.31 -8.86
C ALA A 84 -10.37 -3.73 -9.44
N PRO A 85 -9.35 -4.30 -10.10
CA PRO A 85 -9.42 -5.66 -10.61
C PRO A 85 -9.55 -6.66 -9.44
N VAL A 86 -10.43 -7.65 -9.59
CA VAL A 86 -10.68 -8.66 -8.55
C VAL A 86 -9.51 -9.64 -8.46
N ASP A 87 -9.10 -10.18 -9.59
CA ASP A 87 -7.92 -11.05 -9.72
C ASP A 87 -7.47 -11.17 -11.18
N ASN A 88 -6.32 -11.81 -11.41
CA ASN A 88 -5.74 -11.97 -12.76
C ASN A 88 -6.59 -12.83 -13.70
N PHE A 89 -7.44 -13.72 -13.19
CA PHE A 89 -8.26 -14.63 -13.99
C PHE A 89 -9.57 -13.96 -14.44
N ASN A 90 -10.23 -13.23 -13.54
CA ASN A 90 -11.49 -12.55 -13.78
C ASN A 90 -11.32 -11.17 -14.41
N SER A 91 -10.14 -10.55 -14.30
CA SER A 91 -9.88 -9.19 -14.83
C SER A 91 -9.16 -9.19 -16.18
N VAL A 92 -8.58 -10.31 -16.61
CA VAL A 92 -7.85 -10.42 -17.89
C VAL A 92 -8.41 -11.62 -18.66
N GLY A 93 -9.53 -11.42 -19.37
CA GLY A 93 -10.18 -12.55 -20.05
C GLY A 93 -11.58 -12.35 -20.63
N LYS A 94 -12.14 -11.14 -20.65
CA LYS A 94 -13.32 -10.79 -21.45
C LYS A 94 -13.15 -9.43 -22.08
#